data_AF-A0A2E0AKJ5-F1
#
_entry.id   AF-A0A2E0AKJ5-F1
#
_cell.length_a   1.000
_cell.length_b   1.000
_cell.length_c   1.000
_cell.angle_alpha   90.00
_cell.angle_beta   90.00
_cell.angle_gamma   90.00
#
_symmetry.space_group_name_H-M   'P 1'
#
loop_
_entity.id
_entity.type
_entity.pdbx_description
1 polymer ?
#
loop_
_entity_poly.entity_id
_entity_poly.type
_entity_poly.pdbx_seq_one_letter_code
_entity_poly.pdbx_strand_id
1 'polypeptide(L)' 'MSRATRLINRLDKALSRHSSFGNHPEAFVDELFNEIEDSLESLQKKSKAEHWAEIYVERDRAQIKQEVLNRVMAKGSA' A
#
# COMPACT_ATOMS: atom_id res chain seq x y z
N MET A 1 -3.27 5.99 17.05
CA MET A 1 -2.96 5.61 15.66
C MET A 1 -1.65 6.31 15.27
N SER A 2 -0.63 5.57 14.83
CA SER A 2 0.68 6.16 14.48
C SER A 2 0.57 6.98 13.18
N ARG A 3 1.59 7.80 12.87
CA ARG A 3 1.64 8.52 11.57
C ARG A 3 1.74 7.54 10.39
N ALA A 4 2.49 6.46 10.56
CA ALA A 4 2.61 5.40 9.57
C ALA A 4 1.28 4.70 9.37
N THR A 5 0.60 4.29 10.45
CA THR A 5 -0.74 3.69 10.38
C THR A 5 -1.74 4.60 9.65
N ARG A 6 -1.67 5.93 9.86
CA ARG A 6 -2.55 6.87 9.15
C ARG A 6 -2.26 6.92 7.65
N LEU A 7 -0.98 6.94 7.27
CA LEU A 7 -0.55 6.89 5.87
C LEU A 7 -1.04 5.61 5.19
N ILE A 8 -0.83 4.46 5.83
CA ILE A 8 -1.28 3.14 5.35
C ILE A 8 -2.80 3.12 5.16
N ASN A 9 -3.57 3.53 6.18
CA ASN A 9 -5.04 3.57 6.08
C ASN A 9 -5.53 4.49 4.97
N ARG A 10 -4.80 5.57 4.67
CA ARG A 10 -5.15 6.47 3.57
C ARG A 10 -4.89 5.83 2.21
N LEU A 11 -3.77 5.13 2.06
CA LEU A 11 -3.46 4.32 0.87
C LEU A 11 -4.52 3.22 0.66
N ASP A 12 -4.85 2.46 1.70
CA ASP A 12 -5.86 1.40 1.63
C ASP A 12 -7.23 1.95 1.21
N LYS A 13 -7.61 3.10 1.76
CA LYS A 13 -8.85 3.78 1.37
C LYS A 13 -8.82 4.22 -0.09
N ALA A 14 -7.70 4.76 -0.57
CA ALA A 14 -7.54 5.15 -1.97
C ALA A 14 -7.66 3.93 -2.89
N LEU A 15 -6.92 2.85 -2.59
CA LEU A 15 -6.99 1.57 -3.31
C LEU A 15 -8.42 1.01 -3.36
N SER A 16 -9.17 1.05 -2.25
CA SER A 16 -10.53 0.51 -2.18
C SER A 16 -11.57 1.25 -3.05
N ARG A 17 -11.24 2.46 -3.53
CA ARG A 17 -12.13 3.22 -4.42
C ARG A 17 -12.13 2.68 -5.85
N HIS A 18 -11.08 1.96 -6.25
CA HIS A 18 -10.99 1.36 -7.57
C HIS A 18 -11.69 -0.01 -7.57
N SER A 19 -12.67 -0.18 -8.46
CA SER A 19 -13.33 -1.46 -8.68
C SER A 19 -12.48 -2.44 -9.51
N SER A 20 -11.49 -1.92 -10.25
CA SER A 20 -10.51 -2.67 -11.04
C SER A 20 -9.28 -1.81 -11.34
N PHE A 21 -8.13 -2.47 -11.53
CA PHE A 21 -6.87 -1.85 -11.94
C PHE A 21 -6.48 -2.19 -13.39
N GLY A 22 -7.34 -2.91 -14.12
CA GLY A 22 -7.11 -3.30 -15.51
C GLY A 22 -5.87 -4.20 -15.71
N ASN A 23 -5.27 -4.12 -16.89
CA ASN A 23 -4.08 -4.92 -17.26
C ASN A 23 -2.76 -4.29 -16.83
N HIS A 24 -2.79 -3.02 -16.39
CA HIS A 24 -1.61 -2.25 -16.00
C HIS A 24 -1.81 -1.59 -14.62
N PRO A 25 -1.89 -2.37 -13.53
CA PRO A 25 -2.08 -1.82 -12.18
C PRO A 25 -1.01 -0.82 -11.76
N GLU A 26 0.20 -0.94 -12.30
CA GLU A 26 1.33 -0.04 -12.07
C GLU A 26 1.07 1.41 -12.51
N ALA A 27 0.15 1.62 -13.46
CA ALA A 27 -0.19 2.96 -13.94
C ALA A 27 -0.89 3.83 -12.88
N PHE A 28 -1.43 3.23 -11.82
CA PHE A 28 -2.11 3.95 -10.73
C PHE A 28 -1.15 4.39 -9.62
N VAL A 29 0.13 4.01 -9.66
CA VAL A 29 1.08 4.28 -8.58
C VAL A 29 1.24 5.77 -8.31
N ASP A 30 1.43 6.58 -9.35
CA ASP A 30 1.62 8.03 -9.19
C ASP A 30 0.37 8.71 -8.61
N GLU A 31 -0.81 8.34 -9.08
CA GLU A 31 -2.10 8.83 -8.55
C GLU A 31 -2.24 8.50 -7.06
N LEU A 32 -2.02 7.23 -6.69
CA LEU A 32 -2.14 6.76 -5.31
C LEU A 32 -1.06 7.33 -4.40
N PHE A 33 0.14 7.58 -4.93
CA PHE A 33 1.22 8.22 -4.18
C PHE A 33 0.89 9.68 -3.85
N ASN A 34 0.37 10.42 -4.84
CA ASN A 34 -0.09 11.80 -4.63
C ASN A 34 -1.17 11.88 -3.54
N GLU A 35 -2.05 10.88 -3.46
CA GLU A 35 -3.08 10.78 -2.40
C GLU A 35 -2.52 10.66 -0.98
N ILE A 36 -1.27 10.20 -0.81
CA ILE A 36 -0.64 10.03 0.50
C ILE A 36 0.54 10.98 0.76
N GLU A 37 0.91 11.83 -0.19
CA GLU A 37 2.08 12.70 -0.14
C GLU A 37 2.10 13.58 1.12
N ASP A 38 0.98 14.25 1.44
CA ASP A 38 0.82 15.04 2.67
C ASP A 38 1.10 14.23 3.95
N SER A 39 0.67 12.96 3.96
CA SER A 39 0.85 12.07 5.10
C SER A 39 2.30 11.63 5.24
N LEU A 40 2.98 11.42 4.10
CA LEU A 40 4.40 11.14 4.04
C LEU A 40 5.23 12.32 4.54
N GLU A 41 4.93 13.54 4.10
CA GLU A 41 5.62 14.74 4.60
C GLU A 41 5.47 14.89 6.12
N SER A 42 4.26 14.68 6.65
CA SER A 42 3.99 14.74 8.09
C SER A 42 4.78 13.66 8.86
N LEU A 43 4.95 12.48 8.27
CA LEU A 43 5.75 11.40 8.83
C LEU A 43 7.24 11.77 8.85
N GLN A 44 7.76 12.31 7.75
CA GLN A 44 9.17 12.75 7.64
C GLN A 44 9.51 13.85 8.65
N LYS A 45 8.66 14.89 8.77
CA LYS A 45 8.86 16.02 9.69
C LYS A 45 8.98 15.61 11.17
N LYS A 46 8.38 14.47 11.57
CA LYS A 46 8.41 13.94 12.95
C LYS A 46 8.76 12.46 12.96
N SER A 47 9.76 12.10 12.15
CA SER A 47 10.18 10.73 11.90
C SER A 47 10.79 10.08 13.15
N LYS A 48 10.34 8.86 13.44
CA LYS A 48 10.96 7.93 14.39
C LYS A 48 11.22 6.61 13.67
N ALA A 49 12.27 5.88 14.05
CA ALA A 49 12.59 4.58 13.46
C ALA A 49 11.41 3.60 13.51
N GLU A 50 10.63 3.64 14.60
CA GLU A 50 9.41 2.85 14.80
C GLU A 50 8.36 3.09 13.71
N HIS A 51 8.20 4.33 13.22
CA HIS A 51 7.22 4.64 12.18
C HIS A 51 7.61 4.04 10.82
N TRP A 52 8.90 3.98 10.52
CA TRP A 52 9.38 3.33 9.29
C TRP A 52 9.32 1.81 9.40
N ALA A 53 9.54 1.25 10.58
CA ALA A 53 9.36 -0.18 10.83
C ALA A 53 7.93 -0.65 10.49
N GLU A 54 6.91 0.13 10.86
CA GLU A 54 5.52 -0.16 10.46
C GLU A 54 5.33 -0.18 8.94
N ILE A 55 5.92 0.78 8.22
CA ILE A 55 5.86 0.83 6.75
C ILE A 55 6.55 -0.40 6.12
N TYR A 56 7.71 -0.79 6.64
CA TYR A 56 8.41 -1.99 6.15
C TYR A 56 7.59 -3.26 6.37
N VAL A 57 6.98 -3.41 7.55
CA VAL A 57 6.10 -4.55 7.84
C VAL A 57 4.91 -4.60 6.88
N GLU A 58 4.26 -3.47 6.59
CA GLU A 58 3.12 -3.46 5.65
C GLU A 58 3.55 -3.71 4.20
N ARG A 59 4.73 -3.22 3.78
CA ARG A 59 5.30 -3.59 2.47
C ARG A 59 5.50 -5.10 2.37
N ASP A 60 6.10 -5.71 3.39
CA ASP A 60 6.38 -7.16 3.39
C ASP A 60 5.08 -7.96 3.43
N ARG A 61 4.05 -7.51 4.17
CA ARG A 61 2.70 -8.08 4.13
C ARG A 61 2.09 -8.01 2.73
N ALA A 62 2.22 -6.88 2.03
CA ALA A 62 1.72 -6.71 0.67
C ALA A 62 2.40 -7.68 -0.31
N GLN A 63 3.72 -7.84 -0.21
CA GLN A 63 4.48 -8.81 -1.01
C GLN A 63 4.00 -10.25 -0.77
N ILE A 64 3.88 -10.66 0.50
CA ILE A 64 3.37 -11.99 0.85
C ILE A 64 1.94 -12.19 0.32
N LYS A 65 1.08 -11.17 0.45
CA LYS A 65 -0.31 -11.21 -0.05
C LYS A 65 -0.35 -11.38 -1.56
N GLN A 66 0.47 -10.65 -2.30
CA GLN A 66 0.60 -10.79 -3.75
C GLN A 66 0.99 -12.23 -4.13
N GLU A 67 2.02 -12.80 -3.49
CA GLU A 67 2.45 -14.18 -3.75
C GLU A 67 1.37 -15.21 -3.46
N VAL A 68 0.61 -15.04 -2.38
CA VAL A 68 -0.53 -15.92 -2.07
C VAL A 68 -1.61 -15.82 -3.14
N LEU A 69 -1.97 -14.60 -3.58
CA LEU A 69 -2.98 -14.38 -4.62
C LEU A 69 -2.54 -14.97 -5.96
N ASN A 70 -1.27 -14.83 -6.34
CA ASN A 70 -0.70 -15.45 -7.55
C ASN A 70 -0.89 -16.97 -7.52
N ARG A 71 -0.62 -17.62 -6.37
CA ARG A 71 -0.85 -19.07 -6.20
C ARG A 71 -2.32 -19.45 -6.28
N VAL A 72 -3.23 -18.61 -5.76
CA VAL A 72 -4.68 -18.82 -5.88
C VAL A 72 -5.11 -18.75 -7.34
N MET A 73 -4.67 -17.73 -8.08
CA MET A 73 -4.96 -17.57 -9.50
C MET A 73 -4.46 -18.77 -10.31
N ALA A 74 -3.22 -19.22 -10.07
CA ALA A 74 -2.66 -20.38 -10.76
C ALA A 74 -3.50 -21.66 -10.57
N LYS A 75 -4.20 -21.80 -9.45
CA LYS A 75 -5.13 -22.92 -9.20
C LYS A 75 -6.52 -22.72 -9.81
N GLY A 76 -6.99 -21.48 -9.91
CA GLY A 76 -8.29 -21.15 -10.49
C GLY A 76 -8.29 -21.08 -12.03
N SER A 77 -7.12 -20.97 -12.64
CA SER A 77 -6.93 -21.01 -14.11
C SER A 77 -6.71 -22.43 -14.66
N ALA A 78 -6.85 -23.46 -13.81
CA ALA A 78 -6.70 -24.88 -14.17
C ALA A 78 -8.04 -25.54 -14.50
#